data_AF-A0A956HCV9-F1
#
_entry.id   AF-A0A956HCV9-F1
#
_cell.length_a   1.000
_cell.length_b   1.000
_cell.length_c   1.000
_cell.angle_alpha   90.00
_cell.angle_beta   90.00
_cell.angle_gamma   90.00
#
_symmetry.space_group_name_H-M   'P 1'
#
loop_
_entity.id
_entity.type
_entity.pdbx_description
1 polymer ?
#
loop_
_entity_poly.entity_id
_entity_poly.type
_entity_poly.pdbx_seq_one_letter_code
_entity_poly.pdbx_strand_id
1 'polypeptide(L)'
;MLFKRALILSLAVLPFACGGGEDESETSSDTSTEPDCDAAAGEICGSITADAVWDTDVVLVGIVSVEDGATLTVNAGVTVRGKSGSALVIKQGGRIEAVGTADAPIVFTSSQEEGKRQRGDWGGLVLLGSAPTNLPGGSGVAEGLAGDFNYGGSDAAYNCGTLKYVRVEFAGYELTTDNELNGITAYACGTATTFEWVQVAMGKDDGIEMFG
;
A
#
# COMPACT_ATOMS: atom_id res chain seq x y z
N MET A 1 28.52 -1.40 -73.36
CA MET A 1 29.68 -0.49 -73.17
C MET A 1 29.17 0.93 -73.20
N LEU A 2 29.44 1.68 -72.11
CA LEU A 2 29.56 3.16 -72.02
C LEU A 2 28.40 4.03 -72.59
N PHE A 3 27.89 5.09 -71.95
CA PHE A 3 28.37 5.93 -70.86
C PHE A 3 27.28 6.95 -70.47
N LYS A 4 27.31 7.37 -69.19
CA LYS A 4 27.13 8.75 -68.66
C LYS A 4 25.81 9.50 -68.91
N ARG A 5 25.02 9.80 -67.85
CA ARG A 5 25.16 10.81 -66.76
C ARG A 5 24.84 12.25 -67.19
N ALA A 6 23.88 12.88 -66.47
CA ALA A 6 23.81 14.27 -65.97
C ALA A 6 22.33 14.71 -65.97
N LEU A 7 21.60 14.72 -64.86
CA LEU A 7 21.59 15.68 -63.74
C LEU A 7 21.49 17.16 -64.19
N ILE A 8 20.28 17.70 -64.14
CA ILE A 8 19.99 19.14 -64.18
C ILE A 8 19.72 19.62 -62.75
N LEU A 9 20.52 20.61 -62.34
CA LEU A 9 20.41 21.37 -61.11
C LEU A 9 19.83 22.74 -61.49
N SER A 10 18.71 23.16 -60.91
CA SER A 10 18.25 24.55 -61.02
C SER A 10 17.56 25.03 -59.73
N LEU A 11 18.36 25.77 -58.97
CA LEU A 11 18.10 27.02 -58.24
C LEU A 11 16.75 27.25 -57.55
N ALA A 12 16.86 27.44 -56.22
CA ALA A 12 15.81 27.81 -55.28
C ALA A 12 15.41 29.30 -55.36
N VAL A 13 14.13 29.57 -55.07
CA VAL A 13 13.65 30.84 -54.49
C VAL A 13 12.57 30.50 -53.46
N LEU A 14 12.84 30.85 -52.19
CA LEU A 14 11.90 30.82 -51.06
C LEU A 14 11.25 32.20 -50.90
N PRO A 15 9.92 32.27 -50.74
CA PRO A 15 9.28 33.33 -49.98
C PRO A 15 8.85 32.81 -48.60
N PHE A 16 9.31 33.51 -47.57
CA PHE A 16 8.84 33.45 -46.20
C PHE A 16 7.41 34.01 -46.14
N ALA A 17 6.45 33.21 -45.70
CA ALA A 17 5.14 33.68 -45.27
C ALA A 17 4.73 32.92 -44.00
N CYS A 18 4.38 33.70 -43.00
CA CYS A 18 4.11 33.39 -41.61
C CYS A 18 2.75 32.66 -41.44
N GLY A 19 2.65 31.76 -40.45
CA GLY A 19 1.38 31.49 -39.79
C GLY A 19 1.09 30.04 -39.44
N GLY A 20 1.38 29.68 -38.18
CA GLY A 20 0.65 28.67 -37.41
C GLY A 20 0.97 27.22 -37.73
N GLY A 21 1.77 26.60 -36.86
CA GLY A 21 1.94 25.16 -36.85
C GLY A 21 0.59 24.46 -36.65
N GLU A 22 0.30 23.50 -37.52
CA GLU A 22 -0.67 22.47 -37.22
C GLU A 22 0.06 21.48 -36.30
N ASP A 23 -0.04 21.75 -35.00
CA ASP A 23 0.31 20.79 -33.95
C ASP A 23 -0.50 19.53 -34.21
N GLU A 24 0.20 18.45 -34.57
CA GLU A 24 -0.33 17.10 -34.49
C GLU A 24 -0.66 16.84 -33.03
N SER A 25 -1.92 17.09 -32.67
CA SER A 25 -2.45 16.78 -31.35
C SER A 25 -2.46 15.27 -31.20
N GLU A 26 -1.38 14.72 -30.63
CA GLU A 26 -1.48 13.42 -30.00
C GLU A 26 -2.59 13.51 -28.95
N THR A 27 -3.70 12.86 -29.28
CA THR A 27 -4.82 12.70 -28.39
C THR A 27 -4.33 11.85 -27.24
N SER A 28 -3.88 12.49 -26.16
CA SER A 28 -3.77 11.90 -24.85
C SER A 28 -5.16 11.37 -24.50
N SER A 29 -5.35 10.07 -24.72
CA SER A 29 -6.46 9.34 -24.15
C SER A 29 -6.19 9.25 -22.65
N ASP A 30 -6.63 10.29 -21.95
CA ASP A 30 -7.04 10.20 -20.56
C ASP A 30 -7.95 8.97 -20.43
N THR A 31 -7.39 7.91 -19.86
CA THR A 31 -8.14 6.75 -19.38
C THR A 31 -7.93 6.71 -17.88
N SER A 32 -8.65 7.59 -17.19
CA SER A 32 -9.15 7.21 -15.87
C SER A 32 -10.11 6.00 -16.02
N THR A 33 -10.21 5.22 -14.94
CA THR A 33 -11.19 4.15 -14.63
C THR A 33 -10.78 2.72 -14.95
N GLU A 34 -10.10 2.06 -13.99
CA GLU A 34 -10.67 1.01 -13.12
C GLU A 34 -9.85 0.97 -11.80
N PRO A 35 -10.41 0.59 -10.64
CA PRO A 35 -9.59 0.27 -9.48
C PRO A 35 -8.75 -0.98 -9.78
N ASP A 36 -7.54 -1.07 -9.24
CA ASP A 36 -6.58 -2.18 -9.39
C ASP A 36 -7.03 -3.49 -8.69
N CYS A 37 -8.34 -3.65 -8.53
CA CYS A 37 -8.99 -4.62 -7.65
C CYS A 37 -10.50 -4.60 -7.90
N ASP A 38 -11.13 -5.78 -8.03
CA ASP A 38 -12.58 -5.98 -8.18
C ASP A 38 -13.34 -5.65 -6.88
N ALA A 39 -13.25 -4.39 -6.42
CA ALA A 39 -13.92 -3.89 -5.23
C ALA A 39 -15.36 -3.47 -5.54
N ALA A 40 -16.30 -3.89 -4.69
CA ALA A 40 -17.67 -3.38 -4.76
C ALA A 40 -17.73 -1.92 -4.27
N ALA A 41 -18.81 -1.21 -4.62
CA ALA A 41 -19.02 0.15 -4.15
C ALA A 41 -18.96 0.24 -2.62
N GLY A 42 -18.05 1.07 -2.10
CA GLY A 42 -17.82 1.26 -0.67
C GLY A 42 -16.76 0.35 -0.04
N GLU A 43 -16.16 -0.55 -0.82
CA GLU A 43 -14.97 -1.31 -0.40
C GLU A 43 -13.70 -0.53 -0.75
N ILE A 44 -12.64 -0.75 0.04
CA ILE A 44 -11.34 -0.09 -0.13
C ILE A 44 -10.35 -1.08 -0.72
N CYS A 45 -9.63 -0.65 -1.74
CA CYS A 45 -8.67 -1.49 -2.44
C CYS A 45 -7.56 -0.62 -3.08
N GLY A 46 -6.39 -1.21 -3.35
CA GLY A 46 -5.25 -0.51 -3.95
C GLY A 46 -4.57 0.49 -3.02
N SER A 47 -4.05 1.59 -3.57
CA SER A 47 -3.20 2.54 -2.86
C SER A 47 -3.95 3.77 -2.33
N ILE A 48 -3.69 4.11 -1.07
CA ILE A 48 -4.07 5.35 -0.40
C ILE A 48 -2.88 6.32 -0.52
N THR A 49 -2.99 7.28 -1.44
CA THR A 49 -1.91 8.20 -1.83
C THR A 49 -2.02 9.60 -1.22
N ALA A 50 -3.07 9.84 -0.43
CA ALA A 50 -3.29 11.07 0.31
C ALA A 50 -3.93 10.75 1.66
N ASP A 51 -3.89 11.72 2.57
CA ASP A 51 -4.50 11.58 3.90
C ASP A 51 -5.95 11.11 3.79
N ALA A 52 -6.27 10.07 4.57
CA ALA A 52 -7.59 9.47 4.60
C ALA A 52 -8.07 9.33 6.05
N VAL A 53 -9.37 9.49 6.25
CA VAL A 53 -10.03 9.29 7.54
C VAL A 53 -11.12 8.25 7.37
N TRP A 54 -11.07 7.20 8.18
CA TRP A 54 -12.14 6.23 8.30
C TRP A 54 -12.94 6.51 9.58
N ASP A 55 -14.16 7.00 9.37
CA ASP A 55 -15.16 7.31 10.41
C ASP A 55 -16.24 6.22 10.55
N THR A 56 -16.27 5.28 9.61
CA THR A 56 -17.25 4.19 9.54
C THR A 56 -16.56 2.88 9.21
N ASP A 57 -17.25 1.77 9.45
CA ASP A 57 -16.79 0.45 9.05
C ASP A 57 -16.41 0.41 7.57
N VAL A 58 -15.29 -0.26 7.26
CA VAL A 58 -14.78 -0.45 5.90
C VAL A 58 -14.50 -1.92 5.64
N VAL A 59 -14.47 -2.30 4.36
CA VAL A 59 -14.08 -3.63 3.91
C VAL A 59 -12.88 -3.50 2.97
N LEU A 60 -11.81 -4.25 3.24
CA LEU A 60 -10.59 -4.29 2.44
C LEU A 60 -10.67 -5.41 1.40
N VAL A 61 -10.20 -5.10 0.18
CA VAL A 61 -10.08 -6.05 -0.93
C VAL A 61 -8.66 -6.00 -1.46
N GLY A 62 -8.01 -7.17 -1.48
CA GLY A 62 -6.59 -7.26 -1.84
C GLY A 62 -5.69 -6.49 -0.88
N ILE A 63 -4.43 -6.32 -1.27
CA ILE A 63 -3.47 -5.56 -0.48
C ILE A 63 -3.80 -4.07 -0.61
N VAL A 64 -4.16 -3.44 0.49
CA VAL A 64 -4.39 -2.00 0.58
C VAL A 64 -3.15 -1.35 1.16
N SER A 65 -2.53 -0.43 0.41
CA SER A 65 -1.31 0.25 0.84
C SER A 65 -1.55 1.71 1.22
N VAL A 66 -0.93 2.19 2.29
CA VAL A 66 -0.80 3.61 2.60
C VAL A 66 0.57 4.05 2.13
N GLU A 67 0.61 4.90 1.11
CA GLU A 67 1.83 5.28 0.39
C GLU A 67 2.58 6.43 1.08
N ASP A 68 3.78 6.73 0.57
CA ASP A 68 4.61 7.85 1.04
C ASP A 68 3.83 9.17 1.04
N GLY A 69 3.94 9.90 2.15
CA GLY A 69 3.28 11.18 2.37
C GLY A 69 1.82 11.10 2.79
N ALA A 70 1.21 9.91 2.85
CA ALA A 70 -0.16 9.72 3.30
C ALA A 70 -0.25 9.25 4.77
N THR A 71 -1.21 9.81 5.50
CA THR A 71 -1.62 9.32 6.82
C THR A 71 -3.04 8.75 6.77
N LEU A 72 -3.18 7.48 7.16
CA LEU A 72 -4.48 6.87 7.40
C LEU A 72 -4.89 7.05 8.86
N THR A 73 -5.93 7.83 9.11
CA THR A 73 -6.55 7.95 10.43
C THR A 73 -7.75 7.02 10.53
N VAL A 74 -7.79 6.15 11.53
CA VAL A 74 -8.93 5.28 11.82
C VAL A 74 -9.51 5.72 13.16
N ASN A 75 -10.76 6.20 13.13
CA ASN A 75 -11.40 6.74 14.33
C ASN A 75 -11.94 5.64 15.25
N ALA A 76 -12.03 5.95 16.54
CA ALA A 76 -12.45 5.01 17.57
C ALA A 76 -13.79 4.33 17.25
N GLY A 77 -13.88 3.02 17.50
CA GLY A 77 -15.07 2.22 17.25
C GLY A 77 -15.25 1.71 15.83
N VAL A 78 -14.40 2.12 14.87
CA VAL A 78 -14.44 1.59 13.51
C VAL A 78 -14.04 0.11 13.47
N THR A 79 -14.80 -0.67 12.71
CA THR A 79 -14.43 -2.04 12.32
C THR A 79 -13.93 -2.08 10.88
N VAL A 80 -12.68 -2.49 10.70
CA VAL A 80 -12.05 -2.74 9.40
C VAL A 80 -12.11 -4.23 9.12
N ARG A 81 -12.74 -4.64 8.01
CA ARG A 81 -12.93 -6.05 7.67
C ARG A 81 -12.10 -6.45 6.45
N GLY A 82 -11.20 -7.42 6.60
CA GLY A 82 -10.43 -7.97 5.48
C GLY A 82 -11.14 -9.12 4.78
N LYS A 83 -11.27 -9.06 3.44
CA LYS A 83 -11.59 -10.25 2.63
C LYS A 83 -10.40 -11.20 2.54
N SER A 84 -10.67 -12.42 2.08
CA SER A 84 -9.62 -13.39 1.70
C SER A 84 -8.59 -12.74 0.78
N GLY A 85 -7.31 -12.90 1.11
CA GLY A 85 -6.19 -12.32 0.36
C GLY A 85 -5.97 -10.81 0.55
N SER A 86 -6.75 -10.16 1.43
CA SER A 86 -6.52 -8.75 1.75
C SER A 86 -5.54 -8.56 2.90
N ALA A 87 -4.85 -7.42 2.94
CA ALA A 87 -4.06 -6.95 4.08
C ALA A 87 -4.03 -5.42 4.06
N LEU A 88 -3.70 -4.79 5.19
CA LEU A 88 -3.42 -3.36 5.25
C LEU A 88 -1.92 -3.15 5.48
N VAL A 89 -1.27 -2.50 4.52
CA VAL A 89 0.18 -2.28 4.52
C VAL A 89 0.47 -0.78 4.60
N ILE A 90 1.17 -0.35 5.64
CA ILE A 90 1.67 1.02 5.78
C ILE A 90 3.09 1.02 5.22
N LYS A 91 3.30 1.59 4.04
CA LYS A 91 4.62 1.61 3.39
C LYS A 91 5.54 2.64 4.05
N GLN A 92 6.84 2.54 3.76
CA GLN A 92 7.79 3.60 4.08
C GLN A 92 7.30 4.95 3.51
N GLY A 93 7.42 6.01 4.29
CA GLY A 93 6.84 7.33 4.06
C GLY A 93 5.37 7.48 4.51
N GLY A 94 4.61 6.38 4.58
CA GLY A 94 3.23 6.35 5.04
C GLY A 94 3.10 6.20 6.55
N ARG A 95 1.91 6.49 7.08
CA ARG A 95 1.62 6.40 8.53
C ARG A 95 0.19 5.98 8.82
N ILE A 96 -0.02 5.27 9.94
CA ILE A 96 -1.34 4.98 10.49
C ILE A 96 -1.57 5.63 11.86
N GLU A 97 -2.74 6.22 12.06
CA GLU A 97 -3.21 6.72 13.35
C GLU A 97 -4.53 6.03 13.71
N ALA A 98 -4.42 4.88 14.37
CA ALA A 98 -5.55 4.10 14.86
C ALA A 98 -5.64 4.23 16.39
N VAL A 99 -6.36 5.26 16.84
CA VAL A 99 -6.48 5.61 18.26
C VAL A 99 -7.90 5.38 18.75
N GLY A 100 -8.16 4.15 19.17
CA GLY A 100 -9.39 3.75 19.85
C GLY A 100 -9.42 4.17 21.32
N THR A 101 -10.45 3.69 22.01
CA THR A 101 -10.59 3.82 23.48
C THR A 101 -11.00 2.48 24.09
N ALA A 102 -10.96 2.37 25.42
CA ALA A 102 -11.43 1.17 26.11
C ALA A 102 -12.90 0.83 25.81
N ASP A 103 -13.75 1.86 25.66
CA ASP A 103 -15.18 1.71 25.40
C ASP A 103 -15.51 1.59 23.90
N ALA A 104 -14.61 2.07 23.04
CA ALA A 104 -14.74 2.02 21.58
C ALA A 104 -13.39 1.64 20.94
N PRO A 105 -12.98 0.35 21.08
CA PRO A 105 -11.75 -0.12 20.44
C PRO A 105 -11.93 -0.14 18.92
N ILE A 106 -10.82 0.02 18.20
CA ILE A 106 -10.78 -0.21 16.75
C ILE A 106 -10.55 -1.70 16.52
N VAL A 107 -11.32 -2.30 15.61
CA VAL A 107 -11.25 -3.75 15.34
C VAL A 107 -10.90 -3.99 13.89
N PHE A 108 -9.76 -4.61 13.65
CA PHE A 108 -9.38 -5.18 12.36
C PHE A 108 -9.68 -6.68 12.38
N THR A 109 -10.54 -7.17 11.49
CA THR A 109 -11.06 -8.54 11.59
C THR A 109 -11.44 -9.12 10.22
N SER A 110 -11.86 -10.38 10.19
CA SER A 110 -12.35 -11.06 8.99
C SER A 110 -13.66 -10.46 8.46
N SER A 111 -13.82 -10.43 7.13
CA SER A 111 -15.08 -10.10 6.47
C SER A 111 -16.13 -11.22 6.50
N GLN A 112 -15.77 -12.42 6.98
CA GLN A 112 -16.72 -13.52 7.12
C GLN A 112 -17.75 -13.22 8.22
N GLU A 113 -18.95 -13.77 8.05
CA GLU A 113 -20.02 -13.68 9.04
C GLU A 113 -19.53 -14.20 10.40
N GLU A 114 -20.04 -13.60 11.48
CA GLU A 114 -19.74 -14.06 12.83
C GLU A 114 -20.12 -15.55 12.99
N GLY A 115 -19.25 -16.32 13.64
CA GLY A 115 -19.38 -17.78 13.73
C GLY A 115 -18.85 -18.55 12.53
N LYS A 116 -18.55 -17.90 11.40
CA LYS A 116 -17.90 -18.51 10.23
C LYS A 116 -16.44 -18.13 10.07
N ARG A 117 -15.97 -17.09 10.77
CA ARG A 117 -14.58 -16.61 10.73
C ARG A 117 -13.57 -17.71 11.07
N GLN A 118 -12.53 -17.83 10.27
CA GLN A 118 -11.42 -18.75 10.46
C GLN A 118 -10.10 -18.00 10.63
N ARG A 119 -9.11 -18.70 11.20
CA ARG A 119 -7.75 -18.19 11.28
C ARG A 119 -7.19 -18.04 9.86
N GLY A 120 -6.55 -16.91 9.55
CA GLY A 120 -6.01 -16.65 8.22
C GLY A 120 -7.05 -16.23 7.18
N ASP A 121 -8.23 -15.76 7.61
CA ASP A 121 -9.24 -15.22 6.70
C ASP A 121 -8.75 -13.97 5.95
N TRP A 122 -7.77 -13.25 6.50
CA TRP A 122 -7.13 -12.09 5.91
C TRP A 122 -5.70 -11.92 6.46
N GLY A 123 -4.94 -10.98 5.90
CA GLY A 123 -3.49 -10.87 6.05
C GLY A 123 -3.00 -10.02 7.21
N GLY A 124 -3.88 -9.34 7.95
CA GLY A 124 -3.45 -8.52 9.09
C GLY A 124 -2.88 -7.15 8.70
N LEU A 125 -2.11 -6.59 9.63
CA LEU A 125 -1.46 -5.28 9.50
C LEU A 125 0.04 -5.45 9.26
N VAL A 126 0.58 -4.74 8.28
CA VAL A 126 2.02 -4.69 8.02
C VAL A 126 2.47 -3.24 8.05
N LEU A 127 3.49 -2.93 8.84
CA LEU A 127 4.05 -1.59 8.98
C LEU A 127 5.51 -1.62 8.52
N LEU A 128 5.83 -0.87 7.47
CA LEU A 128 7.15 -0.80 6.86
C LEU A 128 7.81 0.52 7.23
N GLY A 129 8.79 0.45 8.12
CA GLY A 129 9.54 1.60 8.62
C GLY A 129 10.94 1.74 8.03
N SER A 130 11.61 2.82 8.39
CA SER A 130 12.96 3.17 7.91
C SER A 130 14.02 3.19 9.03
N ALA A 131 13.76 2.50 10.14
CA ALA A 131 14.75 2.34 11.20
C ALA A 131 15.93 1.46 10.76
N PRO A 132 17.10 1.58 11.41
CA PRO A 132 18.25 0.74 11.10
C PRO A 132 17.95 -0.76 11.28
N THR A 133 18.40 -1.58 10.33
CA THR A 133 18.33 -3.04 10.41
C THR A 133 19.73 -3.65 10.37
N ASN A 134 19.85 -4.94 10.70
CA ASN A 134 21.09 -5.71 10.57
C ASN A 134 21.27 -6.35 9.19
N LEU A 135 20.39 -6.05 8.23
CA LEU A 135 20.49 -6.60 6.88
C LEU A 135 21.70 -6.04 6.13
N PRO A 136 22.35 -6.84 5.27
CA PRO A 136 23.35 -6.32 4.34
C PRO A 136 22.76 -5.19 3.49
N GLY A 137 23.37 -3.99 3.56
CA GLY A 137 22.87 -2.80 2.88
C GLY A 137 21.85 -1.97 3.67
N GLY A 138 21.40 -2.44 4.84
CA GLY A 138 20.53 -1.69 5.77
C GLY A 138 19.03 -1.73 5.43
N SER A 139 18.64 -2.40 4.34
CA SER A 139 17.25 -2.49 3.88
C SER A 139 16.92 -3.87 3.30
N GLY A 140 15.62 -4.20 3.25
CA GLY A 140 15.11 -5.44 2.69
C GLY A 140 13.69 -5.27 2.12
N VAL A 141 13.14 -6.35 1.57
CA VAL A 141 11.75 -6.44 1.12
C VAL A 141 10.99 -7.28 2.14
N ALA A 142 9.80 -6.84 2.55
CA ALA A 142 8.95 -7.56 3.48
C ALA A 142 8.63 -8.98 2.97
N GLU A 143 8.59 -9.95 3.89
CA GLU A 143 8.30 -11.33 3.53
C GLU A 143 6.85 -11.48 3.01
N GLY A 144 6.65 -12.40 2.06
CA GLY A 144 5.34 -12.64 1.43
C GLY A 144 4.89 -11.56 0.44
N LEU A 145 5.32 -10.32 0.59
CA LEU A 145 4.89 -9.20 -0.23
C LEU A 145 5.84 -8.98 -1.42
N ALA A 146 5.34 -9.21 -2.63
CA ALA A 146 6.09 -8.96 -3.87
C ALA A 146 5.95 -7.50 -4.33
N GLY A 147 7.03 -6.92 -4.85
CA GLY A 147 7.03 -5.56 -5.40
C GLY A 147 7.70 -4.55 -4.47
N ASP A 148 7.20 -3.32 -4.47
CA ASP A 148 7.76 -2.20 -3.71
C ASP A 148 7.25 -2.19 -2.26
N PHE A 149 7.63 -3.21 -1.48
CA PHE A 149 7.35 -3.34 -0.06
C PHE A 149 8.66 -3.34 0.74
N ASN A 150 9.45 -2.30 0.51
CA ASN A 150 10.77 -2.13 1.12
C ASN A 150 10.67 -1.65 2.58
N TYR A 151 11.64 -2.05 3.40
CA TYR A 151 11.82 -1.58 4.78
C TYR A 151 13.30 -1.40 5.13
N GLY A 152 13.57 -0.74 6.25
CA GLY A 152 14.91 -0.45 6.73
C GLY A 152 15.47 0.87 6.20
N GLY A 153 16.45 1.41 6.91
CA GLY A 153 17.03 2.71 6.59
C GLY A 153 17.98 3.20 7.68
N SER A 154 17.94 4.49 7.96
CA SER A 154 18.84 5.13 8.94
C SER A 154 18.13 5.91 10.04
N ASP A 155 16.80 5.98 10.01
CA ASP A 155 16.03 6.79 10.94
C ASP A 155 15.58 5.98 12.16
N ALA A 156 16.40 5.96 13.21
CA ALA A 156 16.08 5.25 14.45
C ALA A 156 14.81 5.77 15.17
N ALA A 157 14.35 6.97 14.82
CA ALA A 157 13.12 7.57 15.33
C ALA A 157 11.95 7.46 14.34
N TYR A 158 12.08 6.63 13.29
CA TYR A 158 11.05 6.48 12.27
C TYR A 158 9.68 6.15 12.91
N ASN A 159 8.64 6.89 12.52
CA ASN A 159 7.31 6.73 13.08
C ASN A 159 6.39 6.03 12.08
N CYS A 160 6.18 4.72 12.28
CA CYS A 160 5.18 3.96 11.52
C CYS A 160 3.73 4.34 11.89
N GLY A 161 3.55 4.99 13.05
CA GLY A 161 2.24 5.44 13.53
C GLY A 161 1.90 4.99 14.94
N THR A 162 0.61 5.12 15.27
CA THR A 162 0.05 4.79 16.57
C THR A 162 -1.06 3.75 16.44
N LEU A 163 -0.93 2.63 17.15
CA LEU A 163 -1.99 1.67 17.40
C LEU A 163 -2.33 1.69 18.89
N LYS A 164 -3.51 2.22 19.23
CA LYS A 164 -3.96 2.40 20.62
C LYS A 164 -5.37 1.87 20.81
N TYR A 165 -5.59 0.95 21.74
CA TYR A 165 -6.87 0.22 21.89
C TYR A 165 -7.34 -0.43 20.57
N VAL A 166 -6.43 -1.21 19.98
CA VAL A 166 -6.64 -1.89 18.70
C VAL A 166 -6.72 -3.40 18.92
N ARG A 167 -7.68 -4.04 18.28
CA ARG A 167 -7.79 -5.50 18.19
C ARG A 167 -7.57 -5.94 16.76
N VAL A 168 -6.67 -6.89 16.54
CA VAL A 168 -6.48 -7.56 15.26
C VAL A 168 -6.89 -9.02 15.41
N GLU A 169 -7.81 -9.49 14.59
CA GLU A 169 -8.44 -10.79 14.74
C GLU A 169 -8.44 -11.57 13.43
N PHE A 170 -8.29 -12.90 13.50
CA PHE A 170 -8.46 -13.80 12.35
C PHE A 170 -7.50 -13.52 11.17
N ALA A 171 -6.42 -12.79 11.43
CA ALA A 171 -5.33 -12.57 10.49
C ALA A 171 -4.51 -13.87 10.26
N GLY A 172 -3.47 -13.85 9.43
CA GLY A 172 -2.69 -15.04 9.14
C GLY A 172 -2.75 -15.56 7.71
N TYR A 173 -3.13 -14.75 6.72
CA TYR A 173 -3.39 -15.25 5.37
C TYR A 173 -2.12 -15.81 4.71
N GLU A 174 -2.22 -17.04 4.20
CA GLU A 174 -1.15 -17.74 3.49
C GLU A 174 -1.09 -17.26 2.03
N LEU A 175 -0.08 -16.46 1.70
CA LEU A 175 0.10 -15.90 0.36
C LEU A 175 0.61 -16.96 -0.62
N THR A 176 1.56 -17.77 -0.15
CA THR A 176 2.06 -18.98 -0.83
C THR A 176 2.30 -20.07 0.21
N THR A 177 2.51 -21.32 -0.23
CA THR A 177 2.79 -22.44 0.68
C THR A 177 3.90 -22.10 1.69
N ASP A 178 3.58 -22.24 2.98
CA ASP A 178 4.46 -21.95 4.11
C ASP A 178 4.96 -20.48 4.17
N ASN A 179 4.15 -19.53 3.70
CA ASN A 179 4.44 -18.09 3.69
C ASN A 179 3.16 -17.28 4.03
N GLU A 180 2.91 -17.17 5.33
CA GLU A 180 1.82 -16.45 5.93
C GLU A 180 2.19 -14.99 6.26
N LEU A 181 1.22 -14.09 6.10
CA LEU A 181 1.25 -12.82 6.82
C LEU A 181 0.79 -13.02 8.28
N ASN A 182 1.04 -12.06 9.15
CA ASN A 182 0.79 -12.20 10.60
C ASN A 182 -0.35 -11.29 11.09
N GLY A 183 -0.59 -11.26 12.41
CA GLY A 183 -1.53 -10.31 12.98
C GLY A 183 -1.08 -8.87 12.78
N ILE A 184 0.05 -8.52 13.40
CA ILE A 184 0.73 -7.25 13.21
C ILE A 184 2.19 -7.54 12.92
N THR A 185 2.66 -7.15 11.75
CA THR A 185 4.08 -7.22 11.41
C THR A 185 4.66 -5.82 11.40
N ALA A 186 5.69 -5.58 12.22
CA ALA A 186 6.42 -4.32 12.26
C ALA A 186 7.85 -4.54 11.71
N TYR A 187 8.10 -4.02 10.52
CA TYR A 187 9.42 -4.02 9.90
C TYR A 187 10.09 -2.67 10.13
N ALA A 188 11.22 -2.64 10.82
CA ALA A 188 12.05 -1.45 11.02
C ALA A 188 11.27 -0.21 11.48
N CYS A 189 10.29 -0.40 12.37
CA CYS A 189 9.57 0.70 12.98
C CYS A 189 10.42 1.29 14.12
N GLY A 190 10.67 2.60 14.06
CA GLY A 190 11.54 3.28 14.98
C GLY A 190 10.88 3.64 16.31
N THR A 191 11.68 4.27 17.17
CA THR A 191 11.32 4.58 18.57
C THR A 191 10.13 5.53 18.76
N ALA A 192 9.68 6.23 17.71
CA ALA A 192 8.49 7.06 17.76
C ALA A 192 7.18 6.30 17.47
N THR A 193 7.27 5.04 17.04
CA THR A 193 6.09 4.18 16.80
C THR A 193 5.49 3.72 18.13
N THR A 194 4.16 3.77 18.25
CA THR A 194 3.48 3.52 19.53
C THR A 194 2.44 2.41 19.40
N PHE A 195 2.63 1.30 20.12
CA PHE A 195 1.62 0.25 20.31
C PHE A 195 1.20 0.20 21.79
N GLU A 196 -0.05 0.55 22.10
CA GLU A 196 -0.59 0.56 23.46
C GLU A 196 -1.98 -0.11 23.52
N TRP A 197 -2.20 -1.00 24.49
CA TRP A 197 -3.45 -1.79 24.61
C TRP A 197 -3.85 -2.47 23.29
N VAL A 198 -2.87 -3.09 22.64
CA VAL A 198 -3.06 -3.88 21.43
C VAL A 198 -3.31 -5.33 21.79
N GLN A 199 -4.30 -5.94 21.15
CA GLN A 199 -4.57 -7.37 21.25
C GLN A 199 -4.57 -7.98 19.86
N VAL A 200 -3.92 -9.14 19.74
CA VAL A 200 -4.05 -10.00 18.56
C VAL A 200 -4.67 -11.33 18.98
N ALA A 201 -5.69 -11.79 18.24
CA ALA A 201 -6.43 -12.99 18.59
C ALA A 201 -6.80 -13.82 17.36
N MET A 202 -6.83 -15.14 17.54
CA MET A 202 -7.30 -16.06 16.50
C MET A 202 -6.55 -15.94 15.16
N GLY A 203 -5.28 -15.51 15.18
CA GLY A 203 -4.42 -15.53 13.99
C GLY A 203 -4.04 -16.96 13.58
N LYS A 204 -3.74 -17.19 12.30
CA LYS A 204 -3.20 -18.48 11.82
C LYS A 204 -1.75 -18.67 12.24
N ASP A 205 -1.00 -17.58 12.23
CA ASP A 205 0.43 -17.52 12.53
C ASP A 205 0.72 -16.56 13.69
N ASP A 206 1.82 -15.79 13.65
CA ASP A 206 2.26 -14.95 14.75
C ASP A 206 1.25 -13.84 15.09
N GLY A 207 1.17 -13.55 16.40
CA GLY A 207 0.34 -12.46 16.90
C GLY A 207 0.93 -11.11 16.51
N ILE A 208 2.13 -10.83 17.01
CA ILE A 208 2.91 -9.66 16.65
C ILE A 208 4.31 -10.16 16.29
N GLU A 209 4.75 -9.82 15.09
CA GLU A 209 6.07 -10.16 14.57
C GLU A 209 6.86 -8.88 14.31
N MET A 210 8.13 -8.86 14.69
CA MET A 210 8.98 -7.68 14.60
C MET A 210 10.30 -8.01 13.93
N PHE A 211 10.68 -7.21 12.93
CA PHE A 211 11.93 -7.32 12.21
C PHE A 211 12.68 -6.00 12.28
N GLY A 212 13.97 -6.04 12.63
CA GLY A 212 14.85 -4.85 12.61
C GLY A 212 14.66 -3.94 13.82
#